data_AF-B0EM00-F1
#
_entry.id   AF-B0EM00-F1
#
_cell.length_a   1.000
_cell.length_b   1.000
_cell.length_c   1.000
_cell.angle_alpha   90.00
_cell.angle_beta   90.00
_cell.angle_gamma   90.00
#
_symmetry.space_group_name_H-M   'P 1'
#
loop_
_entity.id
_entity.type
_entity.pdbx_description
1 polymer ?
#
loop_
_entity_poly.entity_id
_entity_poly.type
_entity_poly.pdbx_seq_one_letter_code
_entity_poly.pdbx_strand_id
1 'polypeptide(L)'
;MSQSPYLEQVPSPVNFVLRSPNCSLEKLLELPDILTELRINKRLQKFISGEHVLDQLFDYICGTGDERFQSPATQIVCSEIMTISENIFYFPHLINLLFKEMSQSEDEITISCISRVLSVLMNLPTSNVFEIMSETPNVISVLINKITNYEVSQFILSIMKYSSKDEMCKATGVYWLCQNGFINDLLKLFIISENNGDNDKIESITSLIEEITLLKESSSVFNNYLNSNENLSSFYLIIFNTRSSYVFEKGLCIIQNILACSVYSGDLCTNPYNKLPMVYQEICKYFEQISNHFRYESGPITQVRIQLVHLLLSLTLSNYSYIYSLIIKYKLMNILLDIFFNFNHNCTIFRQVAFDIISFIINQSVEPLKSSLLEIGLLKRLVEEDKKSIQFKNQFNYYPDHHSLSIILMNNIHLVAEDDPSDEIHNDLFMNQFEDYYNEYILPRETILTNHYLCEIIPGGSKENEGYIFDFFDDEM
;
A
#
# COMPACT_ATOMS: atom_id res chain seq x y z
N MET A 1 40.20 53.43 -11.82
CA MET A 1 39.85 52.58 -10.67
C MET A 1 38.33 52.43 -10.71
N SER A 2 37.70 51.28 -10.95
CA SER A 2 38.07 49.88 -10.77
C SER A 2 37.38 49.04 -11.85
N GLN A 3 38.16 48.28 -12.62
CA GLN A 3 37.64 47.20 -13.47
C GLN A 3 37.24 46.04 -12.55
N SER A 4 35.99 45.59 -12.64
CA SER A 4 35.55 44.33 -12.06
C SER A 4 36.28 43.19 -12.77
N PRO A 5 36.91 42.23 -12.04
CA PRO A 5 37.53 41.10 -12.69
C PRO A 5 36.42 40.18 -13.20
N TYR A 6 36.40 39.95 -14.51
CA TYR A 6 35.72 38.80 -15.09
C TYR A 6 36.35 37.56 -14.45
N LEU A 7 35.59 36.86 -13.62
CA LEU A 7 35.88 35.46 -13.29
C LEU A 7 35.85 34.69 -14.62
N GLU A 8 37.01 34.38 -15.16
CA GLU A 8 37.14 33.38 -16.22
C GLU A 8 36.51 32.09 -15.70
N GLN A 9 35.34 31.73 -16.23
CA GLN A 9 34.73 30.43 -15.97
C GLN A 9 35.73 29.36 -16.40
N VAL A 10 36.26 28.63 -15.43
CA VAL A 10 37.09 27.44 -15.69
C VAL A 10 36.31 26.57 -16.67
N PRO A 11 36.84 26.28 -17.87
CA PRO A 11 36.12 25.50 -18.86
C PRO A 11 35.82 24.12 -18.27
N SER A 12 34.54 23.75 -18.24
CA SER A 12 34.09 22.47 -17.68
C SER A 12 34.96 21.32 -18.21
N PRO A 13 35.45 20.40 -17.35
CA PRO A 13 36.25 19.24 -17.75
C PRO A 13 35.60 18.43 -18.88
N VAL A 14 34.27 18.36 -18.88
CA VAL A 14 33.47 17.72 -19.94
C VAL A 14 33.69 18.41 -21.28
N ASN A 15 33.66 19.75 -21.33
CA ASN A 15 33.89 20.51 -22.56
C ASN A 15 35.32 20.35 -23.07
N PHE A 16 36.29 20.14 -22.20
CA PHE A 16 37.67 19.83 -22.59
C PHE A 16 37.75 18.45 -23.28
N VAL A 17 37.15 17.42 -22.67
CA VAL A 17 37.12 16.06 -23.23
C VAL A 17 36.35 16.02 -24.55
N LEU A 18 35.18 16.67 -24.65
CA LEU A 18 34.37 16.75 -25.88
C LEU A 18 35.05 17.45 -27.06
N ARG A 19 36.07 18.27 -26.79
CA ARG A 19 36.88 18.95 -27.83
C ARG A 19 38.12 18.15 -28.21
N SER A 20 38.45 17.11 -27.45
CA SER A 20 39.59 16.24 -27.75
C SER A 20 39.32 15.37 -28.98
N PRO A 21 40.29 15.19 -29.89
CA PRO A 21 40.15 14.27 -31.02
C PRO A 21 40.03 12.79 -30.58
N ASN A 22 40.43 12.47 -29.34
CA ASN A 22 40.34 11.14 -28.74
C ASN A 22 39.20 11.06 -27.71
N CYS A 23 38.12 11.82 -27.91
CA CYS A 23 36.92 11.74 -27.08
C CYS A 23 36.29 10.36 -27.22
N SER A 24 36.09 9.66 -26.11
CA SER A 24 35.38 8.38 -26.04
C SER A 24 34.31 8.45 -24.96
N LEU A 25 33.33 7.55 -25.02
CA LEU A 25 32.26 7.49 -24.03
C LEU A 25 32.84 7.21 -22.63
N GLU A 26 33.75 6.27 -22.50
CA GLU A 26 34.38 5.85 -21.24
C GLU A 26 35.05 7.03 -20.53
N LYS A 27 35.80 7.85 -21.26
CA LYS A 27 36.45 9.06 -20.70
C LYS A 27 35.44 10.07 -20.19
N LEU A 28 34.24 10.12 -20.76
CA LEU A 28 33.17 10.98 -20.27
C LEU A 28 32.51 10.37 -19.03
N LEU A 29 32.24 9.07 -19.02
CA LEU A 29 31.65 8.35 -17.88
C LEU A 29 32.54 8.38 -16.63
N GLU A 30 33.86 8.47 -16.79
CA GLU A 30 34.82 8.63 -15.70
C GLU A 30 34.84 10.05 -15.08
N LEU A 31 34.23 11.05 -15.73
CA LEU A 31 34.24 12.41 -15.21
C LEU A 31 33.25 12.57 -14.06
N PRO A 32 33.67 13.24 -12.96
CA PRO A 32 32.74 13.64 -11.93
C PRO A 32 31.71 14.62 -12.50
N ASP A 33 30.50 14.61 -11.92
CA ASP A 33 29.40 15.53 -12.26
C ASP A 33 28.88 15.45 -13.71
N ILE A 34 29.17 14.36 -14.44
CA ILE A 34 28.67 14.19 -15.82
C ILE A 34 27.15 14.36 -15.92
N LEU A 35 26.38 13.84 -14.97
CA LEU A 35 24.91 13.97 -14.97
C LEU A 35 24.45 15.43 -14.81
N THR A 36 25.13 16.19 -13.94
CA THR A 36 24.83 17.61 -13.74
C THR A 36 25.14 18.41 -15.00
N GLU A 37 26.29 18.16 -15.61
CA GLU A 37 26.67 18.82 -16.86
C GLU A 37 25.75 18.40 -18.03
N LEU A 38 25.33 17.13 -18.08
CA LEU A 38 24.46 16.60 -19.13
C LEU A 38 23.13 17.35 -19.23
N ARG A 39 22.58 17.82 -18.11
CA ARG A 39 21.33 18.59 -18.08
C ARG A 39 21.42 19.95 -18.79
N ILE A 40 22.60 20.56 -18.82
CA ILE A 40 22.81 21.92 -19.35
C ILE A 40 23.60 21.94 -20.67
N ASN A 41 24.44 20.94 -20.92
CA ASN A 41 25.40 20.94 -22.01
C ASN A 41 24.84 20.28 -23.27
N LYS A 42 24.29 21.10 -24.17
CA LYS A 42 23.72 20.65 -25.46
C LYS A 42 24.71 19.88 -26.34
N ARG A 43 26.01 20.15 -26.24
CA ARG A 43 27.03 19.41 -27.01
C ARG A 43 27.23 18.01 -26.45
N LEU A 44 27.24 17.86 -25.13
CA LEU A 44 27.27 16.56 -24.47
C LEU A 44 26.01 15.75 -24.81
N GLN A 45 24.82 16.37 -24.70
CA GLN A 45 23.54 15.73 -25.08
C GLN A 45 23.61 15.22 -26.53
N LYS A 46 24.03 16.06 -27.47
CA LYS A 46 24.17 15.67 -28.89
C LYS A 46 25.20 14.56 -29.11
N PHE A 47 26.30 14.55 -28.34
CA PHE A 47 27.29 13.47 -28.41
C PHE A 47 26.69 12.14 -27.94
N ILE A 48 26.00 12.15 -26.79
CA ILE A 48 25.37 10.96 -26.21
C ILE A 48 24.24 10.44 -27.10
N SER A 49 23.47 11.32 -27.73
CA SER A 49 22.37 10.96 -28.64
C SER A 49 22.81 10.29 -29.96
N GLY A 50 24.11 10.12 -30.22
CA GLY A 50 24.58 9.42 -31.42
C GLY A 50 24.34 7.91 -31.33
N GLU A 51 23.87 7.28 -32.41
CA GLU A 51 23.53 5.85 -32.49
C GLU A 51 24.61 4.95 -31.87
N HIS A 52 25.85 5.03 -32.34
CA HIS A 52 26.97 4.23 -31.82
C HIS A 52 27.24 4.46 -30.32
N VAL A 53 27.02 5.68 -29.81
CA VAL A 53 27.23 5.98 -28.38
C VAL A 53 26.08 5.40 -27.56
N LEU A 54 24.85 5.45 -28.07
CA LEU A 54 23.70 4.79 -27.48
C LEU A 54 23.85 3.27 -27.49
N ASP A 55 24.33 2.67 -28.58
CA ASP A 55 24.64 1.23 -28.65
C ASP A 55 25.61 0.83 -27.53
N GLN A 56 26.73 1.56 -27.39
CA GLN A 56 27.69 1.32 -26.32
C GLN A 56 27.11 1.49 -24.92
N LEU A 57 26.27 2.50 -24.70
CA LEU A 57 25.58 2.69 -23.42
C LEU A 57 24.68 1.50 -23.10
N PHE A 58 23.94 1.00 -24.08
CA PHE A 58 23.04 -0.14 -23.90
C PHE A 58 23.81 -1.45 -23.72
N ASP A 59 24.97 -1.62 -24.37
CA ASP A 59 25.88 -2.73 -24.09
C ASP A 59 26.36 -2.72 -22.63
N TYR A 60 26.71 -1.55 -22.08
CA TYR A 60 27.04 -1.43 -20.67
C TYR A 60 25.84 -1.74 -19.76
N ILE A 61 24.65 -1.22 -20.07
CA ILE A 61 23.42 -1.48 -19.30
C ILE A 61 23.12 -2.99 -19.27
N CYS A 62 23.26 -3.66 -20.40
CA CYS A 62 23.04 -5.10 -20.57
C CYS A 62 24.17 -5.98 -20.02
N GLY A 63 25.24 -5.39 -19.44
CA GLY A 63 26.35 -6.14 -18.87
C GLY A 63 27.23 -6.85 -19.92
N THR A 64 27.10 -6.52 -21.20
CA THR A 64 27.94 -7.09 -22.28
C THR A 64 29.26 -6.33 -22.47
N GLY A 65 29.36 -5.11 -21.92
CA GLY A 65 30.56 -4.29 -21.90
C GLY A 65 31.32 -4.31 -20.58
N ASP A 66 32.00 -3.22 -20.24
CA ASP A 66 32.75 -3.08 -18.98
C ASP A 66 31.82 -2.72 -17.83
N GLU A 67 31.74 -3.60 -16.83
CA GLU A 67 30.85 -3.48 -15.65
C GLU A 67 31.03 -2.14 -14.92
N ARG A 68 32.21 -1.52 -14.97
CA ARG A 68 32.48 -0.22 -14.33
C ARG A 68 31.58 0.89 -14.87
N PHE A 69 31.09 0.73 -16.10
CA PHE A 69 30.27 1.72 -16.80
C PHE A 69 28.78 1.39 -16.79
N GLN A 70 28.36 0.23 -16.28
CA GLN A 70 26.95 -0.16 -16.24
C GLN A 70 26.10 0.83 -15.44
N SER A 71 26.50 1.15 -14.20
CA SER A 71 25.77 2.12 -13.36
C SER A 71 25.77 3.54 -13.95
N PRO A 72 26.91 4.12 -14.38
CA PRO A 72 26.92 5.41 -15.09
C PRO A 72 26.05 5.43 -16.35
N ALA A 73 26.07 4.36 -17.15
CA ALA A 73 25.26 4.27 -18.37
C ALA A 73 23.76 4.25 -18.06
N THR A 74 23.35 3.43 -17.08
CA THR A 74 21.98 3.40 -16.55
C THR A 74 21.54 4.78 -16.07
N GLN A 75 22.37 5.49 -15.30
CA GLN A 75 22.06 6.83 -14.80
C GLN A 75 21.88 7.87 -15.91
N ILE A 76 22.69 7.80 -16.97
CA ILE A 76 22.56 8.71 -18.13
C ILE A 76 21.23 8.48 -18.84
N VAL A 77 20.86 7.23 -19.10
CA VAL A 77 19.59 6.93 -19.77
C VAL A 77 18.40 7.29 -18.87
N CYS A 78 18.52 7.06 -17.56
CA CYS A 78 17.51 7.42 -16.56
C CYS A 78 17.49 8.92 -16.21
N SER A 79 18.27 9.76 -16.88
CA SER A 79 18.34 11.19 -16.57
C SER A 79 17.15 12.00 -17.12
N GLU A 80 16.24 11.36 -17.87
CA GLU A 80 15.02 11.94 -18.45
C GLU A 80 15.27 13.15 -19.37
N ILE A 81 16.46 13.21 -19.97
CA ILE A 81 16.80 14.27 -20.91
C ILE A 81 16.15 13.95 -22.26
N MET A 82 15.09 14.69 -22.60
CA MET A 82 14.25 14.48 -23.78
C MET A 82 15.04 14.22 -25.08
N THR A 83 16.11 14.97 -25.36
CA THR A 83 16.92 14.78 -26.58
C THR A 83 17.58 13.40 -26.62
N ILE A 84 17.96 12.82 -25.49
CA ILE A 84 18.53 11.47 -25.44
C ILE A 84 17.39 10.45 -25.62
N SER A 85 16.31 10.59 -24.87
CA SER A 85 15.16 9.69 -24.91
C SER A 85 14.51 9.62 -26.30
N GLU A 86 14.31 10.76 -26.98
CA GLU A 86 13.78 10.80 -28.35
C GLU A 86 14.67 10.04 -29.34
N ASN A 87 16.01 10.13 -29.19
CA ASN A 87 16.92 9.36 -30.04
C ASN A 87 16.89 7.86 -29.70
N ILE A 88 16.72 7.48 -28.42
CA ILE A 88 16.51 6.08 -28.05
C ILE A 88 15.28 5.51 -28.77
N PHE A 89 14.16 6.24 -28.80
CA PHE A 89 12.95 5.80 -29.51
C PHE A 89 13.10 5.77 -31.03
N TYR A 90 13.99 6.60 -31.59
CA TYR A 90 14.35 6.55 -33.01
C TYR A 90 15.13 5.28 -33.40
N PHE A 91 15.74 4.60 -32.41
CA PHE A 91 16.51 3.37 -32.60
C PHE A 91 15.84 2.17 -31.87
N PRO A 92 14.78 1.56 -32.43
CA PRO A 92 14.00 0.52 -31.74
C PRO A 92 14.79 -0.73 -31.34
N HIS A 93 15.93 -1.00 -32.00
CA HIS A 93 16.78 -2.14 -31.65
C HIS A 93 17.33 -2.04 -30.23
N LEU A 94 17.50 -0.82 -29.68
CA LEU A 94 17.96 -0.60 -28.31
C LEU A 94 16.96 -1.15 -27.29
N ILE A 95 15.66 -0.90 -27.46
CA ILE A 95 14.61 -1.43 -26.58
C ILE A 95 14.47 -2.95 -26.75
N ASN A 96 14.56 -3.45 -27.98
CA ASN A 96 14.56 -4.89 -28.25
C ASN A 96 15.74 -5.60 -27.58
N LEU A 97 16.92 -4.97 -27.55
CA LEU A 97 18.09 -5.48 -26.85
C LEU A 97 17.82 -5.62 -25.35
N LEU A 98 17.19 -4.62 -24.72
CA LEU A 98 16.81 -4.69 -23.31
C LEU A 98 15.90 -5.88 -23.01
N PHE A 99 14.82 -6.09 -23.78
CA PHE A 99 13.92 -7.23 -23.55
C PHE A 99 14.59 -8.59 -23.82
N LYS A 100 15.45 -8.66 -24.84
CA LYS A 100 16.23 -9.86 -25.15
C LYS A 100 17.15 -10.21 -23.99
N GLU A 101 17.94 -9.26 -23.51
CA GLU A 101 18.90 -9.48 -22.42
C GLU A 101 18.19 -9.68 -21.07
N MET A 102 17.08 -8.99 -20.81
CA MET A 102 16.23 -9.26 -19.64
C MET A 102 15.73 -10.70 -19.61
N SER A 103 15.47 -11.30 -20.77
CA SER A 103 15.02 -12.70 -20.86
C SER A 103 16.14 -13.70 -20.66
N GLN A 104 17.39 -13.34 -20.99
CA GLN A 104 18.55 -14.25 -21.03
C GLN A 104 19.47 -14.12 -19.82
N SER A 105 19.53 -12.94 -19.21
CA SER A 105 20.43 -12.66 -18.09
C SER A 105 19.90 -13.27 -16.80
N GLU A 106 20.85 -13.81 -16.02
CA GLU A 106 20.68 -14.26 -14.62
C GLU A 106 21.37 -13.30 -13.64
N ASP A 107 22.06 -12.27 -14.13
CA ASP A 107 22.73 -11.28 -13.29
C ASP A 107 21.73 -10.25 -12.76
N GLU A 108 21.55 -10.20 -11.44
CA GLU A 108 20.57 -9.35 -10.78
C GLU A 108 20.84 -7.86 -11.00
N ILE A 109 22.10 -7.45 -11.11
CA ILE A 109 22.47 -6.03 -11.33
C ILE A 109 22.04 -5.60 -12.74
N THR A 110 22.32 -6.44 -13.73
CA THR A 110 21.90 -6.23 -15.12
C THR A 110 20.39 -6.19 -15.25
N ILE A 111 19.67 -7.12 -14.63
CA ILE A 111 18.19 -7.12 -14.61
C ILE A 111 17.64 -5.84 -13.98
N SER A 112 18.26 -5.38 -12.88
CA SER A 112 17.88 -4.13 -12.20
C SER A 112 18.07 -2.93 -13.11
N CYS A 113 19.23 -2.82 -13.76
CA CYS A 113 19.54 -1.73 -14.69
C CYS A 113 18.58 -1.70 -15.87
N ILE A 114 18.32 -2.84 -16.50
CA ILE A 114 17.40 -2.97 -17.62
C ILE A 114 15.99 -2.55 -17.19
N SER A 115 15.50 -3.09 -16.07
CA SER A 115 14.12 -2.85 -15.60
C SER A 115 13.89 -1.40 -15.20
N ARG A 116 14.89 -0.76 -14.59
CA ARG A 116 14.88 0.67 -14.28
C ARG A 116 14.83 1.53 -15.55
N VAL A 117 15.66 1.22 -16.54
CA VAL A 117 15.65 1.92 -17.84
C VAL A 117 14.31 1.77 -18.53
N LEU A 118 13.76 0.55 -18.59
CA LEU A 118 12.45 0.30 -19.19
C LEU A 118 11.34 1.07 -18.46
N SER A 119 11.37 1.12 -17.13
CA SER A 119 10.41 1.88 -16.31
C SER A 119 10.45 3.38 -16.63
N VAL A 120 11.65 3.98 -16.66
CA VAL A 120 11.81 5.40 -16.96
C VAL A 120 11.35 5.70 -18.39
N LEU A 121 11.79 4.90 -19.37
CA LEU A 121 11.42 5.10 -20.77
C LEU A 121 9.92 4.91 -21.01
N MET A 122 9.26 3.98 -20.31
CA MET A 122 7.81 3.74 -20.43
C MET A 122 6.97 4.95 -20.00
N ASN A 123 7.43 5.70 -19.00
CA ASN A 123 6.72 6.86 -18.47
C ASN A 123 6.86 8.12 -19.33
N LEU A 124 7.62 8.07 -20.43
CA LEU A 124 7.82 9.22 -21.31
C LEU A 124 6.67 9.38 -22.32
N PRO A 125 6.24 10.62 -22.66
CA PRO A 125 5.09 10.86 -23.54
C PRO A 125 5.21 10.34 -24.98
N THR A 126 6.45 10.11 -25.45
CA THR A 126 6.78 9.62 -26.79
C THR A 126 7.23 8.16 -26.78
N SER A 127 7.02 7.46 -25.67
CA SER A 127 7.48 6.09 -25.50
C SER A 127 6.79 5.14 -26.48
N ASN A 128 7.55 4.19 -27.01
CA ASN A 128 7.06 3.02 -27.74
C ASN A 128 7.39 1.71 -27.00
N VAL A 129 7.80 1.79 -25.72
CA VAL A 129 8.23 0.63 -24.93
C VAL A 129 7.08 -0.35 -24.73
N PHE A 130 5.87 0.14 -24.46
CA PHE A 130 4.71 -0.71 -24.23
C PHE A 130 4.32 -1.48 -25.50
N GLU A 131 4.34 -0.83 -26.66
CA GLU A 131 4.03 -1.42 -27.95
C GLU A 131 5.01 -2.56 -28.26
N ILE A 132 6.33 -2.30 -28.15
CA ILE A 132 7.38 -3.32 -28.35
C ILE A 132 7.23 -4.47 -27.35
N MET A 133 6.97 -4.16 -26.08
CA MET A 133 6.77 -5.16 -25.04
C MET A 133 5.56 -6.06 -25.35
N SER A 134 4.46 -5.48 -25.81
CA SER A 134 3.21 -6.19 -26.08
C SER A 134 3.33 -7.20 -27.23
N GLU A 135 4.27 -6.99 -28.14
CA GLU A 135 4.62 -7.89 -29.25
C GLU A 135 5.71 -8.89 -28.87
N THR A 136 6.42 -8.68 -27.77
CA THR A 136 7.52 -9.53 -27.33
C THR A 136 6.96 -10.80 -26.65
N PRO A 137 7.34 -12.02 -27.10
CA PRO A 137 6.80 -13.24 -26.55
C PRO A 137 7.29 -13.50 -25.12
N ASN A 138 6.43 -14.08 -24.28
CA ASN A 138 6.74 -14.55 -22.92
C ASN A 138 7.21 -13.48 -21.93
N VAL A 139 7.02 -12.18 -22.21
CA VAL A 139 7.44 -11.10 -21.30
C VAL A 139 6.88 -11.28 -19.90
N ILE A 140 5.58 -11.59 -19.76
CA ILE A 140 4.95 -11.77 -18.44
C ILE A 140 5.63 -12.87 -17.64
N SER A 141 5.91 -14.01 -18.27
CA SER A 141 6.60 -15.12 -17.60
C SER A 141 8.01 -14.73 -17.16
N VAL A 142 8.73 -13.93 -17.96
CA VAL A 142 10.05 -13.38 -17.59
C VAL A 142 9.93 -12.45 -16.38
N LEU A 143 8.96 -11.53 -16.38
CA LEU A 143 8.72 -10.60 -15.28
C LEU A 143 8.36 -11.33 -13.98
N ILE A 144 7.43 -12.30 -14.05
CA ILE A 144 7.00 -13.12 -12.90
C ILE A 144 8.16 -13.94 -12.34
N ASN A 145 8.99 -14.55 -13.20
CA ASN A 145 10.14 -15.34 -12.74
C ASN A 145 11.20 -14.49 -12.02
N LYS A 146 11.28 -13.20 -12.36
CA LYS A 146 12.25 -12.25 -11.82
C LYS A 146 11.65 -11.27 -10.81
N ILE A 147 10.46 -11.57 -10.28
CA ILE A 147 9.70 -10.68 -9.38
C ILE A 147 10.43 -10.32 -8.07
N THR A 148 11.39 -11.15 -7.65
CA THR A 148 12.24 -10.87 -6.48
C THR A 148 13.15 -9.66 -6.65
N ASN A 149 13.37 -9.25 -7.90
CA ASN A 149 14.07 -8.01 -8.21
C ASN A 149 13.11 -6.82 -8.06
N TYR A 150 13.45 -5.88 -7.17
CA TYR A 150 12.62 -4.71 -6.90
C TYR A 150 12.34 -3.85 -8.15
N GLU A 151 13.34 -3.63 -9.01
CA GLU A 151 13.19 -2.82 -10.22
C GLU A 151 12.27 -3.49 -11.25
N VAL A 152 12.18 -4.84 -11.24
CA VAL A 152 11.19 -5.59 -12.04
C VAL A 152 9.78 -5.29 -11.57
N SER A 153 9.54 -5.26 -10.25
CA SER A 153 8.25 -4.90 -9.67
C SER A 153 7.87 -3.45 -10.01
N GLN A 154 8.82 -2.52 -9.94
CA GLN A 154 8.60 -1.12 -10.37
C GLN A 154 8.30 -1.00 -11.88
N PHE A 155 8.89 -1.87 -12.70
CA PHE A 155 8.55 -1.94 -14.12
C PHE A 155 7.13 -2.48 -14.34
N ILE A 156 6.72 -3.54 -13.63
CA ILE A 156 5.33 -4.04 -13.65
C ILE A 156 4.35 -2.93 -13.27
N LEU A 157 4.64 -2.14 -12.24
CA LEU A 157 3.79 -1.02 -11.83
C LEU A 157 3.76 0.10 -12.88
N SER A 158 4.87 0.36 -13.57
CA SER A 158 4.90 1.29 -14.71
C SER A 158 4.02 0.81 -15.86
N ILE A 159 4.03 -0.50 -16.15
CA ILE A 159 3.09 -1.12 -17.10
C ILE A 159 1.65 -0.93 -16.63
N MET A 160 1.35 -1.16 -15.35
CA MET A 160 -0.02 -1.00 -14.83
C MET A 160 -0.56 0.43 -14.92
N LYS A 161 0.32 1.43 -14.82
CA LYS A 161 0.00 2.86 -14.94
C LYS A 161 -0.08 3.32 -16.40
N TYR A 162 0.39 2.52 -17.36
CA TYR A 162 0.36 2.88 -18.77
C TYR A 162 -1.09 3.07 -19.24
N SER A 163 -1.37 4.25 -19.78
CA SER A 163 -2.64 4.60 -20.40
C SER A 163 -2.39 5.05 -21.84
N SER A 164 -3.02 4.36 -22.80
CA SER A 164 -3.00 4.81 -24.18
C SER A 164 -3.88 6.04 -24.35
N LYS A 165 -3.50 6.94 -25.26
CA LYS A 165 -4.26 8.16 -25.59
C LYS A 165 -5.51 7.89 -26.45
N ASP A 166 -5.84 6.63 -26.72
CA ASP A 166 -6.99 6.28 -27.54
C ASP A 166 -8.29 6.41 -26.72
N GLU A 167 -9.27 7.13 -27.28
CA GLU A 167 -10.59 7.43 -26.70
C GLU A 167 -11.39 6.20 -26.24
N MET A 168 -10.97 4.99 -26.62
CA MET A 168 -11.64 3.72 -26.31
C MET A 168 -11.15 3.03 -25.03
N CYS A 169 -10.10 3.52 -24.35
CA CYS A 169 -9.56 2.94 -23.10
C CYS A 169 -9.24 1.42 -23.13
N LYS A 170 -9.20 0.79 -24.31
CA LYS A 170 -9.01 -0.67 -24.46
C LYS A 170 -7.56 -1.13 -24.31
N ALA A 171 -6.60 -0.20 -24.25
CA ALA A 171 -5.17 -0.49 -24.15
C ALA A 171 -4.55 0.22 -22.93
N THR A 172 -5.16 0.06 -21.75
CA THR A 172 -4.43 0.32 -20.50
C THR A 172 -3.53 -0.88 -20.21
N GLY A 173 -2.33 -0.64 -19.69
CA GLY A 173 -1.37 -1.72 -19.46
C GLY A 173 -1.85 -2.72 -18.40
N VAL A 174 -2.72 -2.30 -17.46
CA VAL A 174 -3.40 -3.22 -16.54
C VAL A 174 -4.33 -4.20 -17.25
N TYR A 175 -5.12 -3.77 -18.24
CA TYR A 175 -5.96 -4.69 -19.02
C TYR A 175 -5.09 -5.69 -19.79
N TRP A 176 -4.01 -5.22 -20.41
CA TRP A 176 -3.10 -6.09 -21.16
C TRP A 176 -2.45 -7.14 -20.25
N LEU A 177 -1.91 -6.76 -19.09
CA LEU A 177 -1.34 -7.70 -18.13
C LEU A 177 -2.36 -8.76 -17.71
N CYS A 178 -3.58 -8.33 -17.34
CA CYS A 178 -4.62 -9.23 -16.88
C CYS A 178 -5.09 -10.20 -17.98
N GLN A 179 -5.28 -9.72 -19.21
CA GLN A 179 -5.69 -10.56 -20.36
C GLN A 179 -4.63 -11.59 -20.73
N ASN A 180 -3.36 -11.29 -20.52
CA ASN A 180 -2.24 -12.19 -20.81
C ASN A 180 -1.84 -13.05 -19.61
N GLY A 181 -2.72 -13.23 -18.62
CA GLY A 181 -2.57 -14.24 -17.57
C GLY A 181 -1.75 -13.82 -16.36
N PHE A 182 -1.37 -12.54 -16.22
CA PHE A 182 -0.56 -12.05 -15.09
C PHE A 182 -1.09 -12.49 -13.72
N ILE A 183 -2.39 -12.34 -13.47
CA ILE A 183 -3.01 -12.71 -12.19
C ILE A 183 -2.93 -14.23 -11.95
N ASN A 184 -3.21 -15.02 -12.98
CA ASN A 184 -3.11 -16.48 -12.90
C ASN A 184 -1.69 -16.91 -12.55
N ASP A 185 -0.69 -16.32 -13.19
CA ASP A 185 0.71 -16.65 -12.97
C ASP A 185 1.20 -16.20 -11.59
N LEU A 186 0.73 -15.04 -11.11
CA LEU A 186 1.04 -14.53 -9.78
C LEU A 186 0.48 -15.44 -8.67
N LEU A 187 -0.79 -15.85 -8.77
CA LEU A 187 -1.41 -16.77 -7.81
C LEU A 187 -0.74 -18.16 -7.85
N LYS A 188 -0.44 -18.69 -9.04
CA LYS A 188 0.30 -19.95 -9.19
C LYS A 188 1.71 -19.86 -8.61
N LEU A 189 2.40 -18.74 -8.82
CA LEU A 189 3.72 -18.53 -8.25
C LEU A 189 3.67 -18.53 -6.72
N PHE A 190 2.68 -17.89 -6.11
CA PHE A 190 2.49 -17.93 -4.65
C PHE A 190 2.31 -19.38 -4.16
N ILE A 191 1.42 -20.13 -4.82
CA ILE A 191 1.15 -21.54 -4.51
C ILE A 191 2.44 -22.39 -4.61
N ILE A 192 3.21 -22.23 -5.69
CA ILE A 192 4.47 -22.97 -5.89
C ILE A 192 5.52 -22.55 -4.85
N SER A 193 5.59 -21.26 -4.52
CA SER A 193 6.57 -20.72 -3.58
C SER A 193 6.32 -21.23 -2.15
N GLU A 194 5.06 -21.36 -1.72
CA GLU A 194 4.71 -21.98 -0.44
C GLU A 194 5.18 -23.43 -0.37
N ASN A 195 4.89 -24.22 -1.42
CA ASN A 195 5.29 -25.64 -1.47
C ASN A 195 6.82 -25.81 -1.48
N ASN A 196 7.56 -24.86 -2.03
CA ASN A 196 9.01 -24.87 -2.10
C ASN A 196 9.70 -24.18 -0.91
N GLY A 197 8.95 -23.48 -0.05
CA GLY A 197 9.50 -22.68 1.06
C GLY A 197 10.25 -21.42 0.60
N ASP A 198 9.90 -20.86 -0.56
CA ASP A 198 10.53 -19.67 -1.16
C ASP A 198 9.89 -18.39 -0.60
N ASN A 199 10.37 -17.95 0.56
CA ASN A 199 9.82 -16.79 1.26
C ASN A 199 10.08 -15.45 0.54
N ASP A 200 11.15 -15.36 -0.25
CA ASP A 200 11.53 -14.13 -0.96
C ASP A 200 10.53 -13.83 -2.08
N LYS A 201 10.09 -14.88 -2.81
CA LYS A 201 9.00 -14.74 -3.79
C LYS A 201 7.68 -14.40 -3.14
N ILE A 202 7.36 -15.02 -2.00
CA ILE A 202 6.13 -14.70 -1.26
C ILE A 202 6.12 -13.23 -0.83
N GLU A 203 7.25 -12.72 -0.35
CA GLU A 203 7.39 -11.30 0.02
C GLU A 203 7.20 -10.37 -1.17
N SER A 204 7.83 -10.72 -2.30
CA SER A 204 7.80 -9.92 -3.51
C SER A 204 6.39 -9.88 -4.13
N ILE A 205 5.69 -11.01 -4.13
CA ILE A 205 4.27 -11.09 -4.55
C ILE A 205 3.39 -10.24 -3.63
N THR A 206 3.61 -10.34 -2.32
CA THR A 206 2.83 -9.59 -1.32
C THR A 206 3.01 -8.09 -1.50
N SER A 207 4.26 -7.63 -1.58
CA SER A 207 4.62 -6.22 -1.79
C SER A 207 4.07 -5.69 -3.12
N LEU A 208 4.18 -6.47 -4.19
CA LEU A 208 3.63 -6.07 -5.49
C LEU A 208 2.11 -5.92 -5.43
N ILE A 209 1.38 -6.86 -4.83
CA ILE A 209 -0.09 -6.75 -4.72
C ILE A 209 -0.48 -5.54 -3.87
N GLU A 210 0.22 -5.28 -2.76
CA GLU A 210 0.02 -4.07 -1.94
C GLU A 210 0.20 -2.79 -2.77
N GLU A 211 1.27 -2.70 -3.56
CA GLU A 211 1.50 -1.52 -4.42
C GLU A 211 0.42 -1.40 -5.51
N ILE A 212 -0.06 -2.51 -6.07
CA ILE A 212 -1.14 -2.54 -7.06
C ILE A 212 -2.46 -2.03 -6.47
N THR A 213 -2.80 -2.42 -5.23
CA THR A 213 -4.07 -2.00 -4.60
C THR A 213 -4.10 -0.51 -4.29
N LEU A 214 -2.95 0.14 -4.17
CA LEU A 214 -2.83 1.60 -4.03
C LEU A 214 -3.04 2.35 -5.36
N LEU A 215 -3.03 1.67 -6.51
CA LEU A 215 -3.29 2.29 -7.82
C LEU A 215 -4.80 2.40 -8.08
N LYS A 216 -5.41 3.55 -7.76
CA LYS A 216 -6.89 3.76 -7.82
C LYS A 216 -7.56 3.21 -9.08
N GLU A 217 -7.08 3.57 -10.27
CA GLU A 217 -7.71 3.15 -11.53
C GLU A 217 -7.42 1.67 -11.85
N SER A 218 -6.16 1.24 -11.67
CA SER A 218 -5.70 -0.10 -12.03
C SER A 218 -6.18 -1.19 -11.06
N SER A 219 -6.39 -0.86 -9.79
CA SER A 219 -6.82 -1.81 -8.76
C SER A 219 -8.22 -2.37 -9.08
N SER A 220 -9.15 -1.54 -9.55
CA SER A 220 -10.50 -1.97 -9.93
C SER A 220 -10.48 -3.03 -11.03
N VAL A 221 -9.66 -2.83 -12.06
CA VAL A 221 -9.48 -3.77 -13.17
C VAL A 221 -8.84 -5.06 -12.68
N PHE A 222 -7.75 -4.95 -11.91
CA PHE A 222 -7.06 -6.09 -11.32
C PHE A 222 -8.02 -6.97 -10.50
N ASN A 223 -8.84 -6.38 -9.64
CA ASN A 223 -9.79 -7.13 -8.82
C ASN A 223 -10.90 -7.80 -9.61
N ASN A 224 -11.37 -7.21 -10.71
CA ASN A 224 -12.37 -7.84 -11.57
C ASN A 224 -11.84 -9.15 -12.19
N TYR A 225 -10.60 -9.13 -12.66
CA TYR A 225 -9.95 -10.32 -13.20
C TYR A 225 -9.61 -11.34 -12.10
N LEU A 226 -9.20 -10.88 -10.92
CA LEU A 226 -8.96 -11.75 -9.78
C LEU A 226 -10.25 -12.48 -9.33
N ASN A 227 -11.37 -11.76 -9.26
CA ASN A 227 -12.69 -12.34 -8.93
C ASN A 227 -13.20 -13.36 -9.95
N SER A 228 -12.57 -13.43 -11.12
CA SER A 228 -12.89 -14.40 -12.17
C SER A 228 -11.83 -15.50 -12.31
N ASN A 229 -10.80 -15.51 -11.45
CA ASN A 229 -9.66 -16.42 -11.56
C ASN A 229 -9.91 -17.76 -10.88
N GLU A 230 -9.73 -18.86 -11.62
CA GLU A 230 -9.91 -20.22 -11.11
C GLU A 230 -8.95 -20.63 -9.97
N ASN A 231 -7.76 -20.01 -9.89
CA ASN A 231 -6.77 -20.34 -8.87
C ASN A 231 -7.03 -19.63 -7.54
N LEU A 232 -8.02 -18.72 -7.47
CA LEU A 232 -8.32 -17.97 -6.26
C LEU A 232 -8.71 -18.91 -5.10
N SER A 233 -9.54 -19.93 -5.35
CA SER A 233 -9.91 -20.90 -4.32
C SER A 233 -8.70 -21.69 -3.79
N SER A 234 -7.80 -22.09 -4.69
CA SER A 234 -6.56 -22.80 -4.33
C SER A 234 -5.60 -21.92 -3.52
N PHE A 235 -5.50 -20.63 -3.87
CA PHE A 235 -4.72 -19.64 -3.13
C PHE A 235 -5.19 -19.52 -1.67
N TYR A 236 -6.50 -19.35 -1.45
CA TYR A 236 -7.06 -19.31 -0.09
C TYR A 236 -6.84 -20.63 0.65
N LEU A 237 -7.05 -21.77 -0.02
CA LEU A 237 -6.86 -23.09 0.57
C LEU A 237 -5.43 -23.29 1.10
N ILE A 238 -4.42 -22.83 0.37
CA ILE A 238 -3.02 -22.93 0.80
C ILE A 238 -2.76 -22.04 2.00
N ILE A 239 -3.19 -20.77 1.97
CA ILE A 239 -2.99 -19.83 3.08
C ILE A 239 -3.57 -20.39 4.38
N PHE A 240 -4.80 -20.89 4.34
CA PHE A 240 -5.50 -21.36 5.54
C PHE A 240 -5.08 -22.76 6.01
N ASN A 241 -4.33 -23.53 5.21
CA ASN A 241 -3.81 -24.84 5.61
C ASN A 241 -2.29 -24.88 5.81
N THR A 242 -1.58 -23.78 5.52
CA THR A 242 -0.13 -23.75 5.66
C THR A 242 0.29 -23.87 7.12
N ARG A 243 1.46 -24.47 7.35
CA ARG A 243 2.09 -24.55 8.68
C ARG A 243 3.00 -23.36 8.97
N SER A 244 3.34 -22.59 7.94
CA SER A 244 4.23 -21.44 8.08
C SER A 244 3.46 -20.22 8.54
N SER A 245 3.74 -19.73 9.76
CA SER A 245 3.14 -18.49 10.25
C SER A 245 3.46 -17.29 9.36
N TYR A 246 4.62 -17.30 8.70
CA TYR A 246 5.02 -16.28 7.74
C TYR A 246 4.13 -16.29 6.49
N VAL A 247 3.91 -17.46 5.89
CA VAL A 247 3.05 -17.58 4.70
C VAL A 247 1.60 -17.26 5.05
N PHE A 248 1.14 -17.68 6.23
CA PHE A 248 -0.20 -17.33 6.71
C PHE A 248 -0.35 -15.81 6.86
N GLU A 249 0.61 -15.15 7.50
CA GLU A 249 0.65 -13.69 7.65
C GLU A 249 0.61 -12.98 6.29
N LYS A 250 1.50 -13.32 5.36
CA LYS A 250 1.60 -12.69 4.05
C LYS A 250 0.38 -12.97 3.17
N GLY A 251 -0.16 -14.17 3.28
CA GLY A 251 -1.44 -14.54 2.66
C GLY A 251 -2.62 -13.71 3.18
N LEU A 252 -2.73 -13.51 4.48
CA LEU A 252 -3.73 -12.61 5.06
C LEU A 252 -3.54 -11.18 4.57
N CYS A 253 -2.28 -10.73 4.44
CA CYS A 253 -1.96 -9.41 3.91
C CYS A 253 -2.42 -9.22 2.45
N ILE A 254 -2.26 -10.23 1.61
CA ILE A 254 -2.79 -10.18 0.23
C ILE A 254 -4.32 -10.15 0.25
N ILE A 255 -4.95 -11.02 1.05
CA ILE A 255 -6.41 -11.12 1.15
C ILE A 255 -7.04 -9.78 1.58
N GLN A 256 -6.51 -9.13 2.63
CA GLN A 256 -7.07 -7.87 3.12
C GLN A 256 -7.01 -6.75 2.07
N ASN A 257 -5.93 -6.67 1.30
CA ASN A 257 -5.73 -5.64 0.28
C ASN A 257 -6.72 -5.81 -0.88
N ILE A 258 -6.95 -7.05 -1.29
CA ILE A 258 -7.93 -7.40 -2.32
C ILE A 258 -9.36 -7.10 -1.84
N LEU A 259 -9.69 -7.45 -0.59
CA LEU A 259 -11.01 -7.18 -0.02
C LEU A 259 -11.30 -5.69 0.09
N ALA A 260 -10.31 -4.89 0.52
CA ALA A 260 -10.43 -3.43 0.63
C ALA A 260 -10.77 -2.76 -0.71
N CYS A 261 -10.36 -3.36 -1.82
CA CYS A 261 -10.67 -2.86 -3.15
C CYS A 261 -11.94 -3.48 -3.78
N SER A 262 -12.63 -4.34 -3.05
CA SER A 262 -13.87 -5.04 -3.49
C SER A 262 -15.10 -4.60 -2.67
N VAL A 263 -15.04 -3.44 -2.01
CA VAL A 263 -16.12 -2.89 -1.20
C VAL A 263 -17.34 -2.54 -2.05
N TYR A 264 -18.55 -2.81 -1.54
CA TYR A 264 -19.79 -2.40 -2.20
C TYR A 264 -20.10 -0.92 -1.95
N SER A 265 -20.16 -0.12 -3.01
CA SER A 265 -20.31 1.35 -2.94
C SER A 265 -21.75 1.87 -2.81
N GLY A 266 -22.76 0.99 -2.77
CA GLY A 266 -24.17 1.38 -2.60
C GLY A 266 -24.65 1.30 -1.16
N ASP A 267 -25.97 1.24 -0.98
CA ASP A 267 -26.57 0.89 0.32
C ASP A 267 -26.19 -0.54 0.74
N LEU A 268 -26.48 -0.91 2.00
CA LEU A 268 -26.17 -2.24 2.53
C LEU A 268 -26.60 -3.38 1.60
N CYS A 269 -25.61 -4.13 1.10
CA CYS A 269 -25.86 -5.17 0.12
C CYS A 269 -26.44 -6.43 0.79
N THR A 270 -27.69 -6.74 0.47
CA THR A 270 -28.43 -7.91 1.01
C THR A 270 -28.29 -9.17 0.15
N ASN A 271 -27.33 -9.17 -0.77
CA ASN A 271 -27.11 -10.31 -1.66
C ASN A 271 -26.72 -11.58 -0.87
N PRO A 272 -27.30 -12.74 -1.22
CA PRO A 272 -26.90 -14.01 -0.65
C PRO A 272 -25.46 -14.39 -1.05
N TYR A 273 -24.87 -15.33 -0.30
CA TYR A 273 -23.52 -15.87 -0.49
C TYR A 273 -23.12 -16.08 -1.97
N ASN A 274 -23.98 -16.73 -2.76
CA ASN A 274 -23.69 -17.09 -4.15
C ASN A 274 -23.66 -15.90 -5.13
N LYS A 275 -24.01 -14.70 -4.67
CA LYS A 275 -23.96 -13.45 -5.44
C LYS A 275 -22.87 -12.48 -4.96
N LEU A 276 -22.09 -12.86 -3.95
CA LEU A 276 -20.94 -12.08 -3.52
C LEU A 276 -19.80 -12.18 -4.55
N PRO A 277 -18.89 -11.21 -4.64
CA PRO A 277 -17.64 -11.39 -5.39
C PRO A 277 -16.88 -12.64 -4.91
N MET A 278 -16.17 -13.32 -5.81
CA MET A 278 -15.51 -14.59 -5.51
C MET A 278 -14.53 -14.47 -4.34
N VAL A 279 -13.85 -13.34 -4.19
CA VAL A 279 -12.95 -13.07 -3.04
C VAL A 279 -13.69 -13.15 -1.70
N TYR A 280 -14.92 -12.64 -1.64
CA TYR A 280 -15.78 -12.74 -0.45
C TYR A 280 -16.35 -14.15 -0.28
N GLN A 281 -16.72 -14.82 -1.37
CA GLN A 281 -17.16 -16.22 -1.30
C GLN A 281 -16.08 -17.14 -0.73
N GLU A 282 -14.82 -16.94 -1.12
CA GLU A 282 -13.70 -17.74 -0.61
C GLU A 282 -13.43 -17.45 0.87
N ILE A 283 -13.33 -16.19 1.30
CA ILE A 283 -13.06 -15.88 2.73
C ILE A 283 -14.17 -16.40 3.66
N CYS A 284 -15.43 -16.41 3.21
CA CYS A 284 -16.57 -16.94 3.98
C CYS A 284 -16.36 -18.39 4.45
N LYS A 285 -15.62 -19.20 3.69
CA LYS A 285 -15.37 -20.62 4.02
C LYS A 285 -14.45 -20.80 5.23
N TYR A 286 -13.69 -19.78 5.60
CA TYR A 286 -12.62 -19.86 6.60
C TYR A 286 -12.91 -19.07 7.88
N PHE A 287 -14.11 -18.51 8.07
CA PHE A 287 -14.47 -17.73 9.26
C PHE A 287 -14.26 -18.45 10.59
N GLU A 288 -14.49 -19.76 10.64
CA GLU A 288 -14.22 -20.54 11.85
C GLU A 288 -12.72 -20.55 12.19
N GLN A 289 -11.87 -20.74 11.18
CA GLN A 289 -10.42 -20.73 11.35
C GLN A 289 -9.91 -19.33 11.71
N ILE A 290 -10.43 -18.29 11.05
CA ILE A 290 -10.17 -16.89 11.38
C ILE A 290 -10.50 -16.62 12.85
N SER A 291 -11.70 -17.01 13.31
CA SER A 291 -12.10 -16.86 14.71
C SER A 291 -11.15 -17.58 15.66
N ASN A 292 -10.76 -18.82 15.35
CA ASN A 292 -9.84 -19.60 16.17
C ASN A 292 -8.43 -18.98 16.25
N HIS A 293 -7.88 -18.50 15.13
CA HIS A 293 -6.58 -17.83 15.10
C HIS A 293 -6.60 -16.45 15.76
N PHE A 294 -7.75 -15.77 15.72
CA PHE A 294 -7.89 -14.44 16.31
C PHE A 294 -7.92 -14.47 17.83
N ARG A 295 -8.33 -15.59 18.44
CA ARG A 295 -8.31 -15.77 19.90
C ARG A 295 -6.92 -15.48 20.48
N TYR A 296 -6.96 -14.85 21.64
CA TYR A 296 -5.79 -14.43 22.38
C TYR A 296 -5.98 -14.81 23.85
N GLU A 297 -4.98 -15.48 24.41
CA GLU A 297 -4.99 -15.88 25.82
C GLU A 297 -4.05 -14.98 26.61
N SER A 298 -2.80 -14.84 26.15
CA SER A 298 -1.77 -14.01 26.79
C SER A 298 -0.56 -13.82 25.85
N GLY A 299 0.35 -12.93 26.23
CA GLY A 299 1.62 -12.71 25.54
C GLY A 299 1.61 -11.57 24.51
N PRO A 300 2.66 -11.43 23.69
CA PRO A 300 2.69 -10.38 22.67
C PRO A 300 1.65 -10.63 21.58
N ILE A 301 1.07 -9.55 21.05
CA ILE A 301 0.28 -9.60 19.82
C ILE A 301 1.25 -9.93 18.68
N THR A 302 0.98 -11.03 17.99
CA THR A 302 1.80 -11.49 16.86
C THR A 302 1.42 -10.74 15.59
N GLN A 303 2.32 -10.75 14.61
CA GLN A 303 2.06 -10.13 13.31
C GLN A 303 0.85 -10.76 12.60
N VAL A 304 0.64 -12.07 12.73
CA VAL A 304 -0.60 -12.74 12.30
C VAL A 304 -1.85 -12.10 12.90
N ARG A 305 -1.85 -11.75 14.19
CA ARG A 305 -3.01 -11.09 14.83
C ARG A 305 -3.20 -9.65 14.37
N ILE A 306 -2.12 -8.95 14.04
CA ILE A 306 -2.19 -7.64 13.39
C ILE A 306 -2.88 -7.78 12.02
N GLN A 307 -2.48 -8.76 11.21
CA GLN A 307 -3.14 -9.01 9.93
C GLN A 307 -4.60 -9.45 10.08
N LEU A 308 -4.94 -10.21 11.12
CA LEU A 308 -6.33 -10.60 11.38
C LEU A 308 -7.23 -9.43 11.80
N VAL A 309 -6.72 -8.45 12.55
CA VAL A 309 -7.51 -7.26 12.90
C VAL A 309 -7.70 -6.36 11.68
N HIS A 310 -6.70 -6.22 10.81
CA HIS A 310 -6.86 -5.52 9.54
C HIS A 310 -7.81 -6.26 8.58
N LEU A 311 -7.76 -7.60 8.53
CA LEU A 311 -8.76 -8.40 7.81
C LEU A 311 -10.17 -8.12 8.34
N LEU A 312 -10.34 -8.06 9.67
CA LEU A 312 -11.63 -7.74 10.28
C LEU A 312 -12.10 -6.33 9.91
N LEU A 313 -11.19 -5.36 9.81
CA LEU A 313 -11.49 -4.02 9.29
C LEU A 313 -12.00 -4.09 7.85
N SER A 314 -11.29 -4.76 6.93
CA SER A 314 -11.74 -4.92 5.53
C SER A 314 -13.12 -5.60 5.44
N LEU A 315 -13.39 -6.61 6.29
CA LEU A 315 -14.70 -7.27 6.34
C LEU A 315 -15.80 -6.35 6.89
N THR A 316 -15.47 -5.48 7.84
CA THR A 316 -16.40 -4.49 8.41
C THR A 316 -16.74 -3.41 7.38
N LEU A 317 -15.75 -2.97 6.60
CA LEU A 317 -15.91 -2.00 5.52
C LEU A 317 -16.59 -2.58 4.27
N SER A 318 -16.80 -3.90 4.20
CA SER A 318 -17.26 -4.59 2.99
C SER A 318 -18.65 -4.18 2.49
N ASN A 319 -19.52 -3.71 3.39
CA ASN A 319 -20.90 -3.33 3.11
C ASN A 319 -21.79 -4.48 2.57
N TYR A 320 -21.48 -5.72 2.95
CA TYR A 320 -22.28 -6.92 2.65
C TYR A 320 -22.92 -7.48 3.93
N SER A 321 -24.25 -7.53 3.99
CA SER A 321 -24.97 -8.01 5.18
C SER A 321 -24.67 -9.48 5.52
N TYR A 322 -24.39 -10.31 4.51
CA TYR A 322 -23.96 -11.69 4.72
C TYR A 322 -22.64 -11.77 5.48
N ILE A 323 -21.68 -10.88 5.16
CA ILE A 323 -20.39 -10.81 5.88
C ILE A 323 -20.62 -10.39 7.32
N TYR A 324 -21.48 -9.39 7.57
CA TYR A 324 -21.85 -8.97 8.92
C TYR A 324 -22.48 -10.11 9.73
N SER A 325 -23.37 -10.89 9.11
CA SER A 325 -23.96 -12.06 9.76
C SER A 325 -22.91 -13.09 10.21
N LEU A 326 -21.81 -13.25 9.46
CA LEU A 326 -20.71 -14.14 9.82
C LEU A 326 -19.84 -13.55 10.94
N ILE A 327 -19.54 -12.25 10.90
CA ILE A 327 -18.84 -11.54 11.99
C ILE A 327 -19.56 -11.76 13.32
N ILE A 328 -20.89 -11.60 13.32
CA ILE A 328 -21.76 -11.82 14.49
C ILE A 328 -21.77 -13.29 14.91
N LYS A 329 -22.04 -14.21 13.98
CA LYS A 329 -22.11 -15.66 14.24
C LYS A 329 -20.83 -16.19 14.91
N TYR A 330 -19.66 -15.74 14.45
CA TYR A 330 -18.36 -16.17 14.96
C TYR A 330 -17.82 -15.28 16.10
N LYS A 331 -18.63 -14.35 16.60
CA LYS A 331 -18.35 -13.47 17.75
C LYS A 331 -17.03 -12.71 17.62
N LEU A 332 -16.67 -12.29 16.41
CA LEU A 332 -15.38 -11.64 16.15
C LEU A 332 -15.26 -10.31 16.89
N MET A 333 -16.36 -9.57 17.04
CA MET A 333 -16.39 -8.32 17.82
C MET A 333 -16.13 -8.55 19.32
N ASN A 334 -16.66 -9.64 19.89
CA ASN A 334 -16.35 -9.96 21.28
C ASN A 334 -14.87 -10.29 21.47
N ILE A 335 -14.27 -11.07 20.56
CA ILE A 335 -12.84 -11.37 20.58
C ILE A 335 -12.02 -10.09 20.43
N LEU A 336 -12.41 -9.18 19.53
CA LEU A 336 -11.76 -7.89 19.33
C LEU A 336 -11.74 -7.06 20.62
N LEU A 337 -12.88 -6.93 21.31
CA LEU A 337 -12.97 -6.19 22.57
C LEU A 337 -12.17 -6.85 23.69
N ASP A 338 -12.20 -8.18 23.80
CA ASP A 338 -11.43 -8.93 24.80
C ASP A 338 -9.91 -8.70 24.64
N ILE A 339 -9.44 -8.51 23.40
CA ILE A 339 -8.04 -8.15 23.12
C ILE A 339 -7.82 -6.66 23.37
N PHE A 340 -8.65 -5.77 22.82
CA PHE A 340 -8.49 -4.33 22.92
C PHE A 340 -8.27 -3.86 24.37
N PHE A 341 -9.10 -4.34 25.31
CA PHE A 341 -9.05 -4.01 26.74
C PHE A 341 -8.05 -4.87 27.54
N ASN A 342 -7.32 -5.78 26.91
CA ASN A 342 -6.39 -6.64 27.63
C ASN A 342 -5.17 -5.84 28.13
N PHE A 343 -4.91 -5.90 29.43
CA PHE A 343 -3.78 -5.23 30.08
C PHE A 343 -2.44 -5.96 29.85
N ASN A 344 -2.44 -7.18 29.30
CA ASN A 344 -1.25 -8.00 29.14
C ASN A 344 -0.49 -7.76 27.82
N HIS A 345 -0.94 -6.83 26.98
CA HIS A 345 -0.20 -6.41 25.80
C HIS A 345 -0.25 -4.90 25.57
N ASN A 346 0.76 -4.39 24.86
CA ASN A 346 0.94 -2.97 24.55
C ASN A 346 1.02 -2.70 23.03
N CYS A 347 0.42 -3.58 22.21
CA CYS A 347 0.41 -3.40 20.76
C CYS A 347 -0.51 -2.22 20.36
N THR A 348 0.10 -1.07 20.10
CA THR A 348 -0.59 0.16 19.68
C THR A 348 -1.26 0.02 18.33
N ILE A 349 -0.59 -0.64 17.36
CA ILE A 349 -1.15 -0.89 16.02
C ILE A 349 -2.47 -1.65 16.13
N PHE A 350 -2.49 -2.76 16.88
CA PHE A 350 -3.72 -3.54 17.07
C PHE A 350 -4.84 -2.68 17.70
N ARG A 351 -4.51 -1.91 18.75
CA ARG A 351 -5.50 -1.08 19.43
C ARG A 351 -6.05 0.04 18.54
N GLN A 352 -5.21 0.64 17.70
CA GLN A 352 -5.66 1.66 16.75
C GLN A 352 -6.64 1.06 15.74
N VAL A 353 -6.29 -0.07 15.11
CA VAL A 353 -7.18 -0.72 14.12
C VAL A 353 -8.48 -1.18 14.77
N ALA A 354 -8.41 -1.72 16.00
CA ALA A 354 -9.61 -2.08 16.77
C ALA A 354 -10.49 -0.85 17.07
N PHE A 355 -9.87 0.27 17.44
CA PHE A 355 -10.56 1.55 17.63
C PHE A 355 -11.21 2.04 16.34
N ASP A 356 -10.53 1.94 15.19
CA ASP A 356 -11.05 2.35 13.89
C ASP A 356 -12.28 1.51 13.50
N ILE A 357 -12.24 0.19 13.75
CA ILE A 357 -13.37 -0.73 13.54
C ILE A 357 -14.58 -0.31 14.40
N ILE A 358 -14.38 -0.10 15.70
CA ILE A 358 -15.46 0.24 16.62
C ILE A 358 -16.04 1.61 16.27
N SER A 359 -15.18 2.61 16.04
CA SER A 359 -15.59 3.96 15.68
C SER A 359 -16.37 3.98 14.36
N PHE A 360 -15.92 3.22 13.35
CA PHE A 360 -16.66 3.07 12.09
C PHE A 360 -18.07 2.51 12.33
N ILE A 361 -18.21 1.44 13.13
CA ILE A 361 -19.52 0.84 13.40
C ILE A 361 -20.44 1.79 14.19
N ILE A 362 -19.90 2.57 15.13
CA ILE A 362 -20.68 3.52 15.93
C ILE A 362 -21.12 4.72 15.07
N ASN A 363 -20.23 5.28 14.26
CA ASN A 363 -20.48 6.51 13.52
C ASN A 363 -21.25 6.28 12.21
N GLN A 364 -21.25 5.06 11.66
CA GLN A 364 -21.92 4.74 10.40
C GLN A 364 -23.21 3.92 10.63
N SER A 365 -24.11 3.95 9.64
CA SER A 365 -25.38 3.20 9.65
C SER A 365 -25.18 1.70 9.37
N VAL A 366 -24.22 1.06 10.03
CA VAL A 366 -23.97 -0.39 9.95
C VAL A 366 -24.78 -1.09 11.03
N GLU A 367 -26.11 -0.91 10.98
CA GLU A 367 -27.05 -1.28 12.04
C GLU A 367 -26.81 -2.70 12.58
N PRO A 368 -26.70 -3.77 11.76
CA PRO A 368 -26.53 -5.13 12.30
C PRO A 368 -25.30 -5.33 13.18
N LEU A 369 -24.20 -4.61 12.88
CA LEU A 369 -22.99 -4.68 13.69
C LEU A 369 -23.09 -3.77 14.93
N LYS A 370 -23.74 -2.60 14.81
CA LYS A 370 -24.01 -1.69 15.93
C LYS A 370 -24.88 -2.38 16.98
N SER A 371 -26.02 -2.98 16.59
CA SER A 371 -26.87 -3.76 17.51
C SER A 371 -26.07 -4.86 18.19
N SER A 372 -25.26 -5.59 17.43
CA SER A 372 -24.43 -6.66 17.99
C SER A 372 -23.37 -6.15 18.99
N LEU A 373 -22.80 -4.95 18.80
CA LEU A 373 -21.85 -4.36 19.74
C LEU A 373 -22.53 -3.93 21.06
N LEU A 374 -23.74 -3.38 20.97
CA LEU A 374 -24.55 -3.02 22.12
C LEU A 374 -24.97 -4.28 22.91
N GLU A 375 -25.45 -5.32 22.21
CA GLU A 375 -25.84 -6.60 22.82
C GLU A 375 -24.70 -7.30 23.58
N ILE A 376 -23.45 -7.20 23.11
CA ILE A 376 -22.28 -7.75 23.84
C ILE A 376 -21.83 -6.88 25.02
N GLY A 377 -22.50 -5.74 25.23
CA GLY A 377 -22.33 -4.84 26.37
C GLY A 377 -21.18 -3.84 26.21
N LEU A 378 -20.98 -3.27 25.01
CA LEU A 378 -19.92 -2.29 24.75
C LEU A 378 -19.94 -1.13 25.76
N LEU A 379 -21.10 -0.50 25.99
CA LEU A 379 -21.23 0.64 26.91
C LEU A 379 -20.80 0.28 28.33
N LYS A 380 -21.28 -0.86 28.81
CA LYS A 380 -20.92 -1.39 30.14
C LYS A 380 -19.43 -1.67 30.24
N ARG A 381 -18.83 -2.29 29.23
CA ARG A 381 -17.38 -2.57 29.20
C ARG A 381 -16.56 -1.29 29.23
N LEU A 382 -16.90 -0.27 28.45
CA LEU A 382 -16.19 1.02 28.46
C LEU A 382 -16.14 1.63 29.86
N VAL A 383 -17.27 1.66 30.57
CA VAL A 383 -17.34 2.16 31.95
C VAL A 383 -16.52 1.30 32.92
N GLU A 384 -16.62 -0.02 32.84
CA GLU A 384 -15.89 -0.93 33.72
C GLU A 384 -14.37 -0.87 33.49
N GLU A 385 -13.94 -0.77 32.23
CA GLU A 385 -12.52 -0.71 31.84
C GLU A 385 -11.89 0.66 32.13
N ASP A 386 -12.62 1.77 32.02
CA ASP A 386 -12.16 3.07 32.51
C ASP A 386 -11.91 3.03 34.03
N LYS A 387 -12.84 2.46 34.81
CA LYS A 387 -12.68 2.28 36.27
C LYS A 387 -11.43 1.47 36.60
N LYS A 388 -11.17 0.38 35.85
CA LYS A 388 -9.95 -0.43 36.00
C LYS A 388 -8.70 0.35 35.60
N SER A 389 -8.76 1.15 34.54
CA SER A 389 -7.66 2.00 34.08
C SER A 389 -7.24 3.04 35.12
N ILE A 390 -8.20 3.61 35.86
CA ILE A 390 -7.93 4.51 36.99
C ILE A 390 -7.24 3.76 38.13
N GLN A 391 -7.73 2.57 38.49
CA GLN A 391 -7.10 1.74 39.52
C GLN A 391 -5.66 1.37 39.13
N PHE A 392 -5.46 1.00 37.87
CA PHE A 392 -4.16 0.72 37.30
C PHE A 392 -3.22 1.94 37.40
N LYS A 393 -3.70 3.14 37.03
CA LYS A 393 -2.93 4.38 37.20
C LYS A 393 -2.58 4.65 38.65
N ASN A 394 -3.49 4.44 39.59
CA ASN A 394 -3.21 4.63 41.01
C ASN A 394 -2.12 3.68 41.52
N GLN A 395 -2.03 2.48 40.94
CA GLN A 395 -1.03 1.48 41.31
C GLN A 395 0.33 1.70 40.62
N PHE A 396 0.34 2.07 39.35
CA PHE A 396 1.54 2.09 38.50
C PHE A 396 2.00 3.49 38.07
N ASN A 397 1.23 4.54 38.39
CA ASN A 397 1.46 5.95 38.05
C ASN A 397 1.46 6.27 36.55
N TYR A 398 0.83 5.43 35.72
CA TYR A 398 0.52 5.70 34.31
C TYR A 398 -0.76 4.98 33.89
N TYR A 399 -1.43 5.47 32.84
CA TYR A 399 -2.61 4.82 32.27
C TYR A 399 -2.23 3.67 31.33
N PRO A 400 -3.05 2.61 31.21
CA PRO A 400 -2.85 1.62 30.16
C PRO A 400 -3.06 2.25 28.77
N ASP A 401 -2.36 1.76 27.73
CA ASP A 401 -2.38 2.47 26.43
C ASP A 401 -3.76 2.50 25.74
N HIS A 402 -4.71 1.63 26.11
CA HIS A 402 -6.08 1.70 25.58
C HIS A 402 -6.95 2.79 26.25
N HIS A 403 -6.52 3.38 27.37
CA HIS A 403 -7.34 4.33 28.14
C HIS A 403 -7.72 5.57 27.31
N SER A 404 -6.75 6.18 26.62
CA SER A 404 -7.03 7.37 25.79
C SER A 404 -7.99 7.05 24.65
N LEU A 405 -7.81 5.91 23.98
CA LEU A 405 -8.73 5.45 22.93
C LEU A 405 -10.13 5.16 23.47
N SER A 406 -10.22 4.62 24.70
CA SER A 406 -11.50 4.36 25.36
C SER A 406 -12.25 5.65 25.67
N ILE A 407 -11.56 6.69 26.14
CA ILE A 407 -12.16 8.02 26.36
C ILE A 407 -12.72 8.58 25.05
N ILE A 408 -11.95 8.49 23.96
CA ILE A 408 -12.40 8.98 22.63
C ILE A 408 -13.63 8.20 22.16
N LEU A 409 -13.65 6.87 22.33
CA LEU A 409 -14.84 6.06 22.01
C LEU A 409 -16.06 6.49 22.82
N MET A 410 -15.90 6.75 24.12
CA MET A 410 -17.00 7.20 24.96
C MET A 410 -17.54 8.56 24.52
N ASN A 411 -16.67 9.49 24.12
CA ASN A 411 -17.08 10.78 23.56
C ASN A 411 -17.82 10.59 22.21
N ASN A 412 -17.29 9.79 21.29
CA ASN A 412 -17.95 9.53 20.01
C ASN A 412 -19.36 8.94 20.19
N ILE A 413 -19.53 7.99 21.10
CA ILE A 413 -20.84 7.39 21.40
C ILE A 413 -21.80 8.45 21.94
N HIS A 414 -21.34 9.31 22.84
CA HIS A 414 -22.14 10.39 23.39
C HIS A 414 -22.58 11.38 22.29
N LEU A 415 -21.65 11.82 21.44
CA LEU A 415 -21.95 12.72 20.32
C LEU A 415 -22.97 12.11 19.34
N VAL A 416 -22.81 10.84 18.96
CA VAL A 416 -23.79 10.15 18.10
C VAL A 416 -25.17 10.08 18.76
N ALA A 417 -25.22 9.81 20.05
CA ALA A 417 -26.48 9.76 20.80
C ALA A 417 -27.15 11.14 20.92
N GLU A 418 -26.38 12.22 21.01
CA GLU A 418 -26.91 13.59 21.00
C GLU A 418 -27.39 14.03 19.61
N ASP A 419 -26.63 13.69 18.56
CA ASP A 419 -26.89 14.09 17.18
C ASP A 419 -28.14 13.40 16.60
N ASP A 420 -28.36 12.12 16.91
CA ASP A 420 -29.54 11.37 16.47
C ASP A 420 -30.28 10.68 17.65
N PRO A 421 -31.35 11.31 18.17
CA PRO A 421 -32.21 10.73 19.21
C PRO A 421 -32.93 9.43 18.80
N SER A 422 -32.93 9.08 17.50
CA SER A 422 -33.51 7.84 16.99
C SER A 422 -32.48 6.73 16.75
N ASP A 423 -31.19 6.99 17.02
CA ASP A 423 -30.12 6.01 16.89
C ASP A 423 -30.33 4.80 17.81
N GLU A 424 -29.89 3.63 17.35
CA GLU A 424 -30.01 2.37 18.06
C GLU A 424 -29.31 2.36 19.43
N ILE A 425 -28.31 3.22 19.65
CA ILE A 425 -27.63 3.39 20.95
C ILE A 425 -28.63 3.66 22.08
N HIS A 426 -29.71 4.41 21.82
CA HIS A 426 -30.76 4.70 22.81
C HIS A 426 -31.59 3.47 23.21
N ASN A 427 -31.53 2.38 22.43
CA ASN A 427 -32.20 1.12 22.77
C ASN A 427 -31.40 0.28 23.77
N ASP A 428 -30.14 0.63 24.06
CA ASP A 428 -29.32 -0.08 25.04
C ASP A 428 -29.78 0.20 26.48
N LEU A 429 -30.06 -0.85 27.24
CA LEU A 429 -30.53 -0.77 28.63
C LEU A 429 -29.51 -0.11 29.58
N PHE A 430 -28.24 -0.08 29.20
CA PHE A 430 -27.16 0.54 29.97
C PHE A 430 -26.92 2.02 29.62
N MET A 431 -27.60 2.56 28.60
CA MET A 431 -27.33 3.90 28.09
C MET A 431 -27.45 5.00 29.17
N ASN A 432 -28.48 4.95 30.03
CA ASN A 432 -28.62 5.90 31.13
C ASN A 432 -27.43 5.86 32.11
N GLN A 433 -26.94 4.67 32.45
CA GLN A 433 -25.78 4.51 33.35
C GLN A 433 -24.49 4.95 32.69
N PHE A 434 -24.38 4.76 31.37
CA PHE A 434 -23.28 5.26 30.57
C PHE A 434 -23.26 6.79 30.57
N GLU A 435 -24.39 7.44 30.29
CA GLU A 435 -24.53 8.90 30.28
C GLU A 435 -24.24 9.52 31.64
N ASP A 436 -24.78 8.95 32.72
CA ASP A 436 -24.49 9.40 34.08
C ASP A 436 -22.97 9.35 34.36
N TYR A 437 -22.32 8.25 33.99
CA TYR A 437 -20.88 8.08 34.17
C TYR A 437 -20.07 9.03 33.27
N TYR A 438 -20.48 9.22 32.02
CA TYR A 438 -19.83 10.09 31.06
C TYR A 438 -19.79 11.54 31.57
N ASN A 439 -20.96 12.06 31.96
CA ASN A 439 -21.12 13.41 32.47
C ASN A 439 -20.38 13.64 33.79
N GLU A 440 -20.38 12.65 34.70
CA GLU A 440 -19.72 12.78 36.00
C GLU A 440 -18.18 12.66 35.91
N TYR A 441 -17.66 11.79 35.03
CA TYR A 441 -16.25 11.39 35.07
C TYR A 441 -15.46 11.61 33.78
N ILE A 442 -16.06 11.45 32.61
CA ILE A 442 -15.35 11.51 31.32
C ILE A 442 -15.27 12.94 30.80
N LEU A 443 -16.41 13.62 30.69
CA LEU A 443 -16.50 15.00 30.21
C LEU A 443 -15.59 15.98 31.01
N PRO A 444 -15.49 15.89 32.35
CA PRO A 444 -14.55 16.72 33.10
C PRO A 444 -13.07 16.43 32.78
N ARG A 445 -12.71 15.17 32.51
CA ARG A 445 -11.32 14.79 32.18
C ARG A 445 -10.93 15.31 30.80
N GLU A 446 -11.85 15.26 29.84
CA GLU A 446 -11.62 15.85 28.52
C GLU A 446 -11.42 17.36 28.63
N THR A 447 -12.30 18.05 29.37
CA THR A 447 -12.21 19.50 29.61
C THR A 447 -10.89 19.90 30.28
N ILE A 448 -10.34 19.07 31.17
CA ILE A 448 -9.03 19.29 31.78
C ILE A 448 -7.89 19.10 30.77
N LEU A 449 -7.97 18.09 29.90
CA LEU A 449 -7.00 17.86 28.83
C LEU A 449 -6.95 19.06 27.87
N THR A 450 -8.09 19.56 27.38
CA THR A 450 -8.16 20.74 26.51
C THR A 450 -7.63 22.00 27.20
N ASN A 451 -7.98 22.21 28.48
CA ASN A 451 -7.52 23.38 29.23
C ASN A 451 -6.01 23.35 29.55
N HIS A 452 -5.40 22.17 29.74
CA HIS A 452 -3.97 22.08 30.00
C HIS A 452 -3.13 22.44 28.76
N TYR A 453 -3.55 22.01 27.57
CA TYR A 453 -2.92 22.41 26.30
C TYR A 453 -3.14 23.89 25.96
N LEU A 454 -4.29 24.48 26.32
CA LEU A 454 -4.54 25.92 26.13
C LEU A 454 -3.75 26.80 27.12
N CYS A 455 -3.45 26.31 28.32
CA CYS A 455 -2.71 27.08 29.33
C CYS A 455 -1.18 27.06 29.13
N GLU A 456 -0.62 26.08 28.42
CA GLU A 456 0.84 26.02 28.18
C GLU A 456 1.29 26.68 26.86
N ILE A 457 0.36 27.04 25.95
CA ILE A 457 0.70 27.60 24.63
C ILE A 457 0.46 29.11 24.52
N ILE A 458 -0.23 29.78 25.47
CA ILE A 458 -0.54 31.21 25.32
C ILE A 458 -0.30 32.03 26.60
N PRO A 459 0.88 32.67 26.77
CA PRO A 459 0.98 33.91 27.52
C PRO A 459 0.55 35.07 26.59
N GLY A 460 -0.73 35.44 26.64
CA GLY A 460 -1.24 36.63 25.96
C GLY A 460 -2.40 36.31 25.02
N GLY A 461 -3.62 36.52 25.50
CA GLY A 461 -4.82 35.99 24.88
C GLY A 461 -5.25 36.60 23.55
N SER A 462 -6.12 35.87 22.90
CA SER A 462 -7.31 36.37 22.20
C SER A 462 -8.31 35.21 22.09
N LYS A 463 -9.59 35.55 22.26
CA LYS A 463 -10.73 34.66 22.04
C LYS A 463 -10.85 34.31 20.55
N GLU A 464 -11.58 33.22 20.30
CA GLU A 464 -11.89 32.59 19.00
C GLU A 464 -10.98 31.39 18.70
N ASN A 465 -11.36 30.23 19.24
CA ASN A 465 -10.96 28.94 18.69
C ASN A 465 -12.24 28.24 18.23
N GLU A 466 -12.43 28.25 16.91
CA GLU A 466 -13.28 27.29 16.20
C GLU A 466 -12.72 25.87 16.41
N GLY A 467 -13.61 24.89 16.37
CA GLY A 467 -13.32 23.50 16.70
C GLY A 467 -12.18 22.93 15.85
N TYR A 468 -11.21 22.32 16.52
CA TYR A 468 -10.28 21.40 15.88
C TYR A 468 -11.02 20.10 15.57
N ILE A 469 -11.75 20.09 14.45
CA ILE A 469 -12.14 18.86 13.77
C ILE A 469 -10.88 18.39 13.04
N PHE A 470 -10.39 17.20 13.41
CA PHE A 470 -9.44 16.48 12.58
C PHE A 470 -10.20 15.98 11.35
N ASP A 471 -10.23 16.80 10.30
CA ASP A 471 -10.69 16.41 8.97
C ASP A 471 -9.75 15.31 8.43
N PHE A 472 -10.18 14.06 8.57
CA PHE A 472 -9.56 12.92 7.88
C PHE A 472 -10.48 12.27 6.84
N PHE A 473 -11.68 12.81 6.63
CA PHE A 473 -12.63 12.31 5.64
C PHE A 473 -13.44 13.45 5.03
N ASP A 474 -12.75 14.37 4.34
CA ASP A 474 -13.36 15.20 3.30
C ASP A 474 -12.39 15.25 2.12
N ASP A 475 -12.45 14.21 1.30
CA ASP A 475 -12.12 14.32 -0.12
C ASP A 475 -13.22 13.55 -0.87
N GLU A 476 -13.86 14.27 -1.77
CA GLU A 476 -15.19 14.07 -2.35
C GLU A 476 -15.47 12.69 -2.97
N MET A 477 -16.78 12.36 -2.93
CA MET A 477 -17.47 11.25 -3.61
C MET A 477 -17.12 11.06 -5.09
#